data_AF-A0A3N2QW59-F1
#
_entry.id   AF-A0A3N2QW59-F1
#
_cell.length_a   1.000
_cell.length_b   1.000
_cell.length_c   1.000
_cell.angle_alpha   90.00
_cell.angle_beta   90.00
_cell.angle_gamma   90.00
#
_symmetry.space_group_name_H-M   'P 1'
#
loop_
_entity.id
_entity.type
_entity.pdbx_description
1 polymer ?
#
loop_
_entity_poly.entity_id
_entity_poly.type
_entity_poly.pdbx_seq_one_letter_code
_entity_poly.pdbx_strand_id
1 'polypeptide(L)' 'MPRWFRYLAFVFVLAAIVLGHVALWRAEDVPLEAKQRLTVLNALGWGVIILPAVGVSFWLKAHKRRNRE' A
#
# COMPACT_ATOMS: atom_id res chain seq x y z
N MET A 1 -16.42 10.29 13.96
CA MET A 1 -15.52 9.15 14.28
C MET A 1 -14.29 9.64 15.02
N PRO A 2 -13.89 8.98 16.12
CA PRO A 2 -12.69 9.35 16.86
C PRO A 2 -11.41 9.21 16.00
N ARG A 3 -10.44 10.10 16.17
CA ARG A 3 -9.17 10.05 15.41
C ARG A 3 -8.41 8.73 15.65
N TRP A 4 -8.50 8.16 16.85
CA TRP A 4 -7.88 6.87 17.20
C TRP A 4 -8.44 5.69 16.38
N PHE A 5 -9.72 5.74 16.01
CA PHE A 5 -10.35 4.69 15.20
C PHE A 5 -9.72 4.58 13.81
N ARG A 6 -9.30 5.72 13.22
CA ARG A 6 -8.62 5.73 11.91
C ARG A 6 -7.27 5.04 11.98
N TYR A 7 -6.51 5.25 13.06
CA TYR A 7 -5.23 4.59 13.26
C TYR A 7 -5.40 3.08 13.49
N LEU A 8 -6.38 2.67 14.29
CA LEU A 8 -6.66 1.24 14.47
C LEU A 8 -7.09 0.57 13.15
N ALA A 9 -7.98 1.21 12.38
CA ALA A 9 -8.38 0.70 11.08
C ALA A 9 -7.18 0.57 10.13
N PHE A 10 -6.30 1.57 10.11
CA PHE A 10 -5.08 1.54 9.30
C PHE A 10 -4.13 0.40 9.73
N VAL A 11 -3.87 0.25 11.03
CA VAL A 11 -3.04 -0.83 11.57
C VAL A 11 -3.65 -2.19 11.26
N PHE A 12 -4.97 -2.33 11.40
CA PHE A 12 -5.68 -3.56 11.07
C PHE A 12 -5.54 -3.93 9.59
N VAL A 13 -5.71 -2.96 8.68
CA VAL A 13 -5.53 -3.17 7.24
C VAL A 13 -4.10 -3.59 6.92
N LEU A 14 -3.09 -2.92 7.51
CA LEU A 14 -1.70 -3.32 7.34
C LEU A 14 -1.42 -4.74 7.84
N ALA A 15 -1.94 -5.09 9.03
CA ALA A 15 -1.81 -6.43 9.58
C ALA A 15 -2.45 -7.48 8.66
N ALA A 16 -3.65 -7.20 8.12
CA ALA A 16 -4.33 -8.09 7.19
C ALA A 16 -3.53 -8.31 5.90
N ILE A 17 -2.93 -7.26 5.34
CA ILE A 17 -2.07 -7.37 4.15
C ILE A 17 -0.85 -8.25 4.44
N VAL A 18 -0.16 -8.02 5.57
CA VAL A 18 1.02 -8.80 5.96
C VAL A 18 0.65 -10.27 6.20
N LEU A 19 -0.43 -10.53 6.93
CA LEU A 19 -0.91 -11.89 7.20
C LEU A 19 -1.32 -12.61 5.90
N GLY A 20 -1.96 -11.92 4.97
CA GLY A 20 -2.29 -12.46 3.65
C GLY A 20 -1.05 -12.89 2.87
N HIS A 21 0.02 -12.10 2.89
CA HIS A 21 1.30 -12.47 2.28
C HIS A 21 1.93 -13.68 2.98
N VAL A 22 1.97 -13.67 4.32
CA VAL A 22 2.52 -14.80 5.09
C VAL A 22 1.74 -16.09 4.78
N ALA A 23 0.42 -16.03 4.72
CA ALA A 23 -0.43 -17.16 4.38
C ALA A 23 -0.16 -17.66 2.95
N LEU A 24 -0.12 -16.75 1.97
CA LEU A 24 0.18 -17.08 0.57
C LEU A 24 1.54 -17.78 0.43
N TRP A 25 2.56 -17.30 1.13
CA TRP A 25 3.90 -17.85 1.03
C TRP A 25 4.04 -19.20 1.75
N ARG A 26 3.28 -19.42 2.83
CA ARG A 26 3.22 -20.69 3.56
C ARG A 26 2.31 -21.75 2.92
N ALA A 27 1.41 -21.37 2.03
CA ALA A 27 0.51 -22.31 1.36
C ALA A 27 1.30 -23.32 0.51
N GLU A 28 1.26 -24.61 0.87
CA GLU A 28 2.02 -25.67 0.18
C GLU A 28 1.38 -26.08 -1.15
N ASP A 29 0.08 -25.85 -1.29
CA ASP A 29 -0.78 -26.16 -2.44
C ASP A 29 -0.69 -25.13 -3.58
N VAL A 30 -0.02 -23.99 -3.35
CA VAL A 30 0.11 -22.93 -4.36
C VAL A 30 1.49 -23.02 -5.05
N PRO A 31 1.55 -23.16 -6.38
CA PRO A 31 2.82 -23.14 -7.12
C PRO A 31 3.61 -21.85 -6.87
N LEU A 32 4.94 -21.95 -6.79
CA LEU A 32 5.83 -20.81 -6.54
C LEU A 32 5.63 -19.68 -7.56
N GLU A 33 5.46 -20.01 -8.83
CA GLU A 33 5.20 -19.03 -9.89
C GLU A 33 3.91 -18.25 -9.65
N ALA A 34 2.85 -18.91 -9.18
CA ALA A 34 1.59 -18.26 -8.85
C ALA A 34 1.75 -17.31 -7.66
N LYS A 35 2.48 -17.71 -6.60
CA LYS A 35 2.80 -16.84 -5.45
C LYS A 35 3.53 -15.57 -5.90
N GLN A 36 4.52 -15.72 -6.77
CA GLN A 36 5.28 -14.60 -7.32
C GLN A 36 4.39 -13.67 -8.15
N ARG A 37 3.60 -14.22 -9.08
CA ARG A 37 2.67 -13.43 -9.91
C ARG A 37 1.68 -12.65 -9.08
N LEU A 38 1.08 -13.26 -8.06
CA LEU A 38 0.14 -12.58 -7.15
C LEU A 38 0.83 -11.47 -6.35
N THR A 39 2.05 -11.72 -5.87
CA THR A 39 2.84 -10.70 -5.14
C THR A 39 3.17 -9.50 -6.03
N VAL A 40 3.60 -9.76 -7.26
CA VAL A 40 3.91 -8.72 -8.26
C VAL A 40 2.64 -7.96 -8.65
N LEU A 41 1.54 -8.65 -8.93
CA LEU A 41 0.27 -8.02 -9.27
C LEU A 41 -0.24 -7.11 -8.14
N ASN A 42 -0.13 -7.57 -6.89
CA ASN A 42 -0.48 -6.75 -5.72
C ASN A 42 0.43 -5.51 -5.62
N ALA A 43 1.74 -5.66 -5.81
CA ALA A 43 2.67 -4.54 -5.78
C ALA A 43 2.38 -3.51 -6.88
N LEU A 44 2.07 -3.98 -8.09
CA LEU A 44 1.65 -3.12 -9.20
C LEU A 44 0.32 -2.41 -8.90
N GLY A 45 -0.66 -3.12 -8.35
CA GLY A 45 -1.95 -2.53 -7.96
C GLY A 45 -1.78 -1.40 -6.95
N TRP A 46 -0.98 -1.60 -5.91
CA TRP A 46 -0.63 -0.53 -4.96
C TRP A 46 0.20 0.58 -5.61
N GLY A 47 1.10 0.26 -6.53
CA GLY A 47 1.84 1.25 -7.31
C GLY A 47 0.91 2.22 -8.04
N VAL A 48 -0.10 1.70 -8.74
CA VAL A 48 -1.10 2.50 -9.46
C VAL A 48 -1.90 3.42 -8.52
N ILE A 49 -2.14 3.00 -7.28
CA ILE A 49 -2.91 3.79 -6.29
C ILE A 49 -2.01 4.81 -5.59
N ILE A 50 -0.84 4.40 -5.10
CA ILE A 50 0.03 5.20 -4.23
C ILE A 50 0.85 6.22 -5.03
N LEU A 51 1.41 5.84 -6.19
CA LEU A 51 2.25 6.75 -6.98
C LEU A 51 1.57 8.07 -7.33
N PRO A 52 0.33 8.11 -7.87
CA PRO A 52 -0.31 9.38 -8.18
C PRO A 52 -0.62 10.20 -6.92
N ALA A 53 -1.06 9.55 -5.84
CA ALA A 53 -1.34 10.25 -4.57
C ALA A 53 -0.08 10.93 -3.99
N VAL A 54 1.05 10.22 -4.00
CA VAL A 54 2.35 10.75 -3.55
C VAL A 54 2.88 11.81 -4.52
N GLY A 55 2.82 11.55 -5.82
CA GLY A 55 3.28 12.49 -6.85
C GLY A 55 2.55 13.83 -6.78
N VAL A 56 1.22 13.82 -6.67
CA VAL A 56 0.40 15.04 -6.49
C VAL A 56 0.76 15.72 -5.17
N SER A 57 0.95 14.98 -4.08
CA SER A 57 1.32 15.56 -2.78
C SER A 57 2.68 16.28 -2.84
N PHE A 58 3.67 15.71 -3.51
CA PHE A 58 4.97 16.34 -3.71
C PHE A 58 4.90 17.54 -4.65
N TRP A 59 4.14 17.44 -5.74
CA TRP A 59 3.92 18.56 -6.66
C TRP A 59 3.26 19.75 -5.95
N LEU A 60 2.23 19.51 -5.14
CA LEU A 60 1.56 20.53 -4.34
C LEU A 60 2.50 21.15 -3.30
N LYS A 61 3.35 20.34 -2.65
CA LYS A 61 4.34 20.83 -1.69
C LYS A 61 5.37 21.74 -2.36
N ALA A 62 5.84 21.38 -3.55
CA ALA A 62 6.76 22.21 -4.33
C ALA A 62 6.12 23.54 -4.77
N HIS A 63 4.87 23.51 -5.25
CA HIS A 63 4.14 24.73 -5.64
C HIS A 63 3.89 25.67 -4.46
N LYS A 64 3.49 25.14 -3.30
CA LYS A 64 3.30 25.95 -2.08
C LYS A 64 4.59 26.61 -1.60
N ARG A 65 5.74 25.95 -1.76
CA ARG A 65 7.04 26.53 -1.42
C ARG A 65 7.37 27.72 -2.34
N ARG A 66 7.22 27.54 -3.65
CA ARG A 66 7.46 28.61 -4.64
C ARG A 66 6.60 29.86 -4.41
N ASN A 67 5.34 29.70 -4.02
CA ASN A 67 4.43 30.83 -3.81
C ASN A 67 4.65 31.57 -2.47
N ARG A 68 5.50 31.06 -1.57
CA ARG A 68 5.84 31.72 -0.29
C ARG A 68 7.15 32.51 -0.36
N GLU A 69 7.96 32.25 -1.38
CA GLU A 69 9.18 33.00 -1.72
C GLU A 69 8.81 34.17 -2.63
#